data_AF-A0A920I3E5-F1
#
_entry.id   AF-A0A920I3E5-F1
#
_cell.length_a   1.000
_cell.length_b   1.000
_cell.length_c   1.000
_cell.angle_alpha   90.00
_cell.angle_beta   90.00
_cell.angle_gamma   90.00
#
_symmetry.space_group_name_H-M   'P 1'
#
loop_
_entity.id
_entity.type
_entity.pdbx_description
1 polymer ?
#
loop_
_entity_poly.entity_id
_entity_poly.type
_entity_poly.pdbx_seq_one_letter_code
_entity_poly.pdbx_strand_id
1 'polypeptide(L)'
;MLRLANGAACILQAAELIGDGHREHLQRIAGSGALLVLTSSRLEALGHALPSEFCGASLPAHNLDHTGIGHLAIDPPVSGLIGASATLVGERRGSLADYATRLLRIAKLLPAVLLARLPSRDADKLQRICDEHNIMLIQNRDIDSYMTAAAQSLRVAARAKVPLRVAPDAEVAVFRAELGGDEHFAVIVGDIHGSEPPLVRLHSQCVTGDVLGSLKCDCGEQLEGALEMMAEAGSGVLVYLAQEGRDIGLLNKMRAYALQDSGLDTIDANHALGFEMDERYFLPACRILGEAWRQQGAADHQQSGQDRAA
;
A
#
# COMPACT_ATOMS: atom_id res chain seq x y z
N MET A 1 -16.27 10.03 -1.19
CA MET A 1 -16.30 11.17 -0.24
C MET A 1 -15.48 10.78 0.97
N LEU A 2 -14.60 11.67 1.43
CA LEU A 2 -13.85 11.50 2.67
C LEU A 2 -14.40 12.47 3.71
N ARG A 3 -14.64 12.00 4.94
CA ARG A 3 -15.10 12.81 6.06
C ARG A 3 -14.22 12.62 7.30
N LEU A 4 -13.84 13.74 7.92
CA LEU A 4 -13.12 13.78 9.18
C LEU A 4 -14.09 13.75 10.38
N ALA A 5 -13.59 13.35 11.55
CA ALA A 5 -14.34 13.35 12.81
C ALA A 5 -14.90 14.74 13.18
N ASN A 6 -14.23 15.82 12.78
CA ASN A 6 -14.68 17.21 13.00
C ASN A 6 -15.79 17.67 12.01
N GLY A 7 -16.26 16.76 11.15
CA GLY A 7 -17.30 17.00 10.15
C GLY A 7 -16.81 17.61 8.84
N ALA A 8 -15.54 18.01 8.72
CA ALA A 8 -14.99 18.45 7.43
C ALA A 8 -15.00 17.30 6.43
N ALA A 9 -15.39 17.59 5.17
CA ALA A 9 -15.49 16.57 4.14
C ALA A 9 -14.98 17.07 2.78
N CYS A 10 -14.54 16.15 1.94
CA CYS A 10 -14.26 16.40 0.53
C CYS A 10 -14.77 15.27 -0.37
N ILE A 11 -14.99 15.61 -1.64
CA ILE A 11 -15.03 14.65 -2.73
C ILE A 11 -13.64 14.65 -3.36
N LEU A 12 -13.12 13.46 -3.67
CA LEU A 12 -11.77 13.28 -4.15
C LEU A 12 -11.72 12.24 -5.25
N GLN A 13 -10.71 12.36 -6.12
CA GLN A 13 -10.36 11.37 -7.13
C GLN A 13 -8.82 11.34 -7.27
N ALA A 14 -8.26 10.15 -7.51
CA ALA A 14 -6.83 10.00 -7.75
C ALA A 14 -6.44 10.71 -9.05
N ALA A 15 -5.36 11.50 -9.01
CA ALA A 15 -4.94 12.31 -10.15
C ALA A 15 -4.68 11.46 -11.41
N GLU A 16 -4.15 10.26 -11.24
CA GLU A 16 -3.86 9.34 -12.35
C GLU A 16 -5.11 8.70 -12.99
N LEU A 17 -6.28 8.86 -12.40
CA LEU A 17 -7.56 8.35 -12.91
C LEU A 17 -8.45 9.48 -13.45
N ILE A 18 -7.89 10.68 -13.65
CA ILE A 18 -8.63 11.85 -14.14
C ILE A 18 -8.57 11.89 -15.67
N GLY A 19 -9.74 12.07 -16.29
CA GLY A 19 -9.87 12.41 -17.69
C GLY A 19 -10.62 13.73 -17.86
N ASP A 20 -11.00 14.03 -19.09
CA ASP A 20 -11.75 15.24 -19.43
C ASP A 20 -13.08 15.35 -18.68
N GLY A 21 -13.40 16.55 -18.19
CA GLY A 21 -14.68 16.83 -17.53
C GLY A 21 -14.79 16.35 -16.07
N HIS A 22 -13.87 15.52 -15.57
CA HIS A 22 -13.90 15.03 -14.19
C HIS A 22 -13.72 16.16 -13.17
N ARG A 23 -12.87 17.16 -13.46
CA ARG A 23 -12.69 18.34 -12.61
C ARG A 23 -13.99 19.11 -12.46
N GLU A 24 -14.64 19.44 -13.57
CA GLU A 24 -15.91 20.17 -13.59
C GLU A 24 -17.02 19.38 -12.88
N HIS A 25 -17.05 18.06 -13.07
CA HIS A 25 -18.00 17.18 -12.40
C HIS A 25 -17.82 17.21 -10.88
N LEU A 26 -16.59 17.06 -10.40
CA LEU A 26 -16.25 17.08 -8.99
C LEU A 26 -16.58 18.46 -8.35
N GLN A 27 -16.31 19.56 -9.06
CA GLN A 27 -16.71 20.91 -8.62
C GLN A 27 -18.23 21.08 -8.54
N ARG A 28 -18.97 20.53 -9.50
CA ARG A 28 -20.44 20.62 -9.55
C ARG A 28 -21.08 19.93 -8.36
N ILE A 29 -20.57 18.75 -7.96
CA ILE A 29 -21.09 18.02 -6.81
C ILE A 29 -20.71 18.71 -5.50
N ALA A 30 -19.44 19.11 -5.35
CA ALA A 30 -18.96 19.72 -4.11
C ALA A 30 -19.47 21.15 -3.89
N GLY A 31 -19.78 21.88 -4.96
CA GLY A 31 -20.11 23.31 -4.92
C GLY A 31 -18.92 24.20 -4.58
N SER A 32 -17.68 23.70 -4.71
CA SER A 32 -16.44 24.44 -4.41
C SER A 32 -15.42 24.31 -5.54
N GLY A 33 -14.38 25.15 -5.50
CA GLY A 33 -13.20 24.98 -6.33
C GLY A 33 -12.52 23.63 -6.10
N ALA A 34 -12.01 23.03 -7.17
CA ALA A 34 -11.14 21.86 -7.08
C ALA A 34 -9.70 22.28 -6.78
N LEU A 35 -9.02 21.48 -5.97
CA LEU A 35 -7.64 21.62 -5.56
C LEU A 35 -6.89 20.37 -6.00
N LEU A 36 -5.72 20.54 -6.61
CA LEU A 36 -4.76 19.46 -6.76
C LEU A 36 -3.92 19.41 -5.48
N VAL A 37 -3.75 18.22 -4.92
CA VAL A 37 -2.93 17.95 -3.75
C VAL A 37 -1.77 17.08 -4.17
N LEU A 38 -0.57 17.50 -3.79
CA LEU A 38 0.68 16.77 -3.99
C LEU A 38 1.37 16.57 -2.64
N THR A 39 2.02 15.43 -2.45
CA THR A 39 2.83 15.14 -1.26
C THR A 39 4.07 16.03 -1.22
N SER A 40 4.67 16.15 -0.03
CA SER A 40 5.96 16.84 0.14
C SER A 40 7.03 16.28 -0.78
N SER A 41 7.11 14.95 -0.92
CA SER A 41 8.12 14.28 -1.75
C SER A 41 7.94 14.60 -3.24
N ARG A 42 6.69 14.64 -3.73
CA ARG A 42 6.42 15.04 -5.12
C ARG A 42 6.74 16.51 -5.37
N LEU A 43 6.42 17.39 -4.42
CA LEU A 43 6.73 18.82 -4.52
C LEU A 43 8.23 19.07 -4.50
N GLU A 44 8.97 18.38 -3.64
CA GLU A 44 10.43 18.43 -3.60
C GLU A 44 11.04 18.00 -4.94
N ALA A 45 10.54 16.90 -5.52
CA ALA A 45 10.96 16.46 -6.85
C ALA A 45 10.66 17.49 -7.96
N LEU A 46 9.59 18.28 -7.81
CA LEU A 46 9.26 19.41 -8.69
C LEU A 46 10.04 20.70 -8.37
N GLY A 47 10.99 20.66 -7.42
CA GLY A 47 11.83 21.79 -7.01
C GLY A 47 11.21 22.69 -5.94
N HIS A 48 10.18 22.23 -5.22
CA HIS A 48 9.47 22.98 -4.19
C HIS A 48 9.54 22.28 -2.82
N ALA A 49 10.58 22.58 -2.05
CA ALA A 49 10.71 22.08 -0.69
C ALA A 49 9.70 22.76 0.25
N LEU A 50 9.01 21.95 1.04
CA LEU A 50 8.10 22.44 2.08
C LEU A 50 8.77 22.39 3.47
N PRO A 51 8.39 23.29 4.38
CA PRO A 51 8.71 23.15 5.80
C PRO A 51 8.24 21.80 6.36
N SER A 52 9.01 21.22 7.30
CA SER A 52 8.82 19.85 7.79
C SER A 52 7.50 19.60 8.53
N GLU A 53 6.79 20.66 8.92
CA GLU A 53 5.48 20.57 9.52
C GLU A 53 4.34 20.28 8.53
N PHE A 54 4.61 20.33 7.23
CA PHE A 54 3.66 20.03 6.16
C PHE A 54 3.97 18.66 5.52
N CYS A 55 2.93 17.89 5.24
CA CYS A 55 3.04 16.58 4.56
C CYS A 55 2.73 16.68 3.05
N GLY A 56 2.45 17.87 2.56
CA GLY A 56 2.09 18.16 1.17
C GLY A 56 1.54 19.57 1.04
N ALA A 57 1.07 19.91 -0.16
CA ALA A 57 0.39 21.18 -0.39
C ALA A 57 -0.77 21.01 -1.38
N SER A 58 -1.74 21.91 -1.25
CA SER A 58 -2.85 22.08 -2.17
C SER A 58 -2.60 23.29 -3.07
N LEU A 59 -2.95 23.17 -4.35
CA LEU A 59 -2.97 24.27 -5.32
C LEU A 59 -4.32 24.35 -6.05
N PRO A 60 -4.83 25.54 -6.40
CA PRO A 60 -6.05 25.68 -7.17
C PRO A 60 -5.96 25.02 -8.55
N ALA A 61 -6.89 24.13 -8.87
CA ALA A 61 -6.91 23.40 -10.15
C ALA A 61 -7.71 24.09 -11.27
N HIS A 62 -8.20 25.31 -11.05
CA HIS A 62 -9.08 26.02 -11.99
C HIS A 62 -8.47 26.26 -13.38
N ASN A 63 -7.15 26.41 -13.47
CA ASN A 63 -6.41 26.58 -14.73
C ASN A 63 -5.70 25.30 -15.18
N LEU A 64 -5.99 24.16 -14.55
CA LEU A 64 -5.41 22.87 -14.91
C LEU A 64 -6.46 22.04 -15.63
N ASP A 65 -6.15 21.69 -16.88
CA ASP A 65 -6.83 20.59 -17.57
C ASP A 65 -6.24 19.24 -17.12
N HIS A 66 -6.74 18.14 -17.69
CA HIS A 66 -6.26 16.80 -17.33
C HIS A 66 -4.76 16.63 -17.67
N THR A 67 -4.28 17.28 -18.73
CA THR A 67 -2.87 17.21 -19.16
C THR A 67 -1.98 17.94 -18.15
N GLY A 68 -2.35 19.15 -17.73
CA GLY A 68 -1.63 19.90 -16.70
C GLY A 68 -1.62 19.19 -15.34
N ILE A 69 -2.70 18.51 -14.97
CA ILE A 69 -2.70 17.62 -13.80
C ILE A 69 -1.71 16.47 -13.99
N GLY A 70 -1.68 15.83 -15.17
CA GLY A 70 -0.75 14.76 -15.50
C GLY A 70 0.72 15.20 -15.36
N HIS A 71 1.08 16.36 -15.91
CA HIS A 71 2.42 16.92 -15.79
C HIS A 71 2.85 17.13 -14.32
N LEU A 72 1.93 17.57 -13.47
CA LEU A 72 2.22 17.83 -12.06
C LEU A 72 2.20 16.58 -11.18
N ALA A 73 1.35 15.61 -11.48
CA ALA A 73 1.09 14.46 -10.60
C ALA A 73 1.74 13.15 -11.04
N ILE A 74 1.97 12.93 -12.34
CA ILE A 74 2.25 11.61 -12.92
C ILE A 74 3.58 11.60 -13.65
N ASP A 75 3.80 12.59 -14.52
CA ASP A 75 4.94 12.61 -15.43
C ASP A 75 6.28 12.79 -14.68
N PRO A 76 7.42 12.45 -15.31
CA PRO A 76 8.73 12.76 -14.76
C PRO A 76 8.81 14.24 -14.33
N PRO A 77 9.30 14.53 -13.12
CA PRO A 77 9.24 15.87 -12.57
C PRO A 77 10.16 16.81 -13.36
N VAL A 78 9.65 17.98 -13.71
CA VAL A 78 10.42 19.07 -14.32
C VAL A 78 10.38 20.27 -13.38
N SER A 79 11.56 20.73 -12.95
CA SER A 79 11.68 21.88 -12.07
C SER A 79 11.09 23.14 -12.72
N GLY A 80 10.34 23.93 -11.94
CA GLY A 80 9.72 25.16 -12.41
C GLY A 80 8.36 24.99 -13.11
N LEU A 81 7.83 23.76 -13.23
CA LEU A 81 6.46 23.50 -13.71
C LEU A 81 5.41 24.24 -12.88
N ILE A 82 5.58 24.25 -11.56
CA ILE A 82 4.79 25.11 -10.67
C ILE A 82 5.39 26.51 -10.76
N GLY A 83 4.76 27.37 -11.55
CA GLY A 83 5.22 28.74 -11.79
C GLY A 83 5.36 29.53 -10.49
N ALA A 84 6.27 30.50 -10.46
CA ALA A 84 6.60 31.29 -9.27
C ALA A 84 5.39 32.05 -8.66
N SER A 85 4.33 32.27 -9.44
CA SER A 85 3.09 32.93 -8.99
C SER A 85 2.01 31.95 -8.52
N ALA A 86 2.26 30.64 -8.57
CA ALA A 86 1.30 29.64 -8.12
C ALA A 86 1.13 29.73 -6.60
N THR A 87 -0.13 29.76 -6.15
CA THR A 87 -0.45 29.73 -4.72
C THR A 87 -0.43 28.29 -4.23
N LEU A 88 0.58 27.95 -3.44
CA LEU A 88 0.67 26.69 -2.69
C LEU A 88 0.20 26.90 -1.26
N VAL A 89 -0.71 26.06 -0.79
CA VAL A 89 -1.17 26.05 0.60
C VAL A 89 -0.67 24.77 1.25
N GLY A 90 0.27 24.89 2.20
CA GLY A 90 0.79 23.75 2.95
C GLY A 90 -0.31 23.02 3.74
N GLU A 91 -0.33 21.70 3.64
CA GLU A 91 -1.30 20.83 4.30
C GLU A 91 -0.59 20.04 5.42
N ARG A 92 -1.21 20.02 6.60
CA ARG A 92 -0.67 19.34 7.79
C ARG A 92 -1.23 17.93 7.89
N ARG A 93 -0.55 17.08 8.67
CA ARG A 93 -1.08 15.77 9.08
C ARG A 93 -2.46 15.92 9.73
N GLY A 94 -3.36 15.00 9.43
CA GLY A 94 -4.76 15.02 9.86
C GLY A 94 -5.68 15.92 9.02
N SER A 95 -5.16 16.62 8.01
CA SER A 95 -5.99 17.36 7.04
C SER A 95 -6.73 16.43 6.08
N LEU A 96 -7.73 16.96 5.37
CA LEU A 96 -8.40 16.21 4.28
C LEU A 96 -7.39 15.80 3.20
N ALA A 97 -6.41 16.65 2.90
CA ALA A 97 -5.35 16.37 1.94
C ALA A 97 -4.48 15.19 2.39
N ASP A 98 -4.03 15.20 3.65
CA ASP A 98 -3.26 14.09 4.24
C ASP A 98 -4.01 12.76 4.13
N TYR A 99 -5.24 12.70 4.66
CA TYR A 99 -6.06 11.49 4.61
C TYR A 99 -6.37 11.04 3.18
N ALA A 100 -6.58 11.96 2.24
CA ALA A 100 -6.79 11.62 0.85
C ALA A 100 -5.56 10.95 0.24
N THR A 101 -4.36 11.49 0.46
CA THR A 101 -3.12 10.86 -0.06
C THR A 101 -2.83 9.52 0.61
N ARG A 102 -3.11 9.37 1.91
CA ARG A 102 -2.99 8.10 2.64
C ARG A 102 -3.95 7.03 2.10
N LEU A 103 -5.18 7.41 1.76
CA LEU A 103 -6.13 6.51 1.10
C LEU A 103 -5.60 6.02 -0.25
N LEU A 104 -4.99 6.90 -1.05
CA LEU A 104 -4.40 6.49 -2.33
C LEU A 104 -3.21 5.55 -2.17
N ARG A 105 -2.36 5.76 -1.15
CA ARG A 105 -1.27 4.82 -0.82
C ARG A 105 -1.80 3.43 -0.46
N ILE A 106 -2.87 3.36 0.34
CA ILE A 106 -3.54 2.09 0.66
C ILE A 106 -4.00 1.39 -0.63
N ALA A 107 -4.53 2.15 -1.59
CA ALA A 107 -4.99 1.65 -2.88
C ALA A 107 -3.86 1.40 -3.90
N LYS A 108 -2.58 1.58 -3.53
CA LYS A 108 -1.41 1.47 -4.43
C LYS A 108 -1.48 2.41 -5.64
N LEU A 109 -2.15 3.55 -5.48
CA LEU A 109 -2.21 4.64 -6.45
C LEU A 109 -1.17 5.72 -6.10
N LEU A 110 -0.80 6.54 -7.08
CA LEU A 110 0.02 7.72 -6.85
C LEU A 110 -0.66 8.61 -5.79
N PRO A 111 0.06 9.08 -4.77
CA PRO A 111 -0.49 9.92 -3.70
C PRO A 111 -0.69 11.38 -4.15
N ALA A 112 -1.32 11.57 -5.31
CA ALA A 112 -1.72 12.85 -5.87
C ALA A 112 -3.23 12.86 -6.07
N VAL A 113 -3.91 13.90 -5.58
CA VAL A 113 -5.38 13.90 -5.45
C VAL A 113 -5.96 15.16 -6.06
N LEU A 114 -7.01 15.05 -6.88
CA LEU A 114 -7.91 16.17 -7.12
C LEU A 114 -9.05 16.10 -6.10
N LEU A 115 -9.21 17.13 -5.28
CA LEU A 115 -10.27 17.19 -4.26
C LEU A 115 -11.03 18.51 -4.28
N ALA A 116 -12.29 18.47 -3.86
CA ALA A 116 -13.11 19.64 -3.61
C ALA A 116 -13.79 19.51 -2.25
N ARG A 117 -13.74 20.58 -1.47
CA ARG A 117 -14.22 20.60 -0.09
C ARG A 117 -15.72 20.84 -0.08
N LEU A 118 -16.45 20.08 0.73
CA LEU A 118 -17.88 20.33 0.91
C LEU A 118 -18.07 21.46 1.93
N PRO A 119 -18.94 22.45 1.66
CA PRO A 119 -19.15 23.57 2.56
C PRO A 119 -19.93 23.16 3.82
N SER A 120 -20.67 22.06 3.76
CA SER A 120 -21.46 21.54 4.87
C SER A 120 -20.71 20.49 5.69
N ARG A 121 -20.96 20.49 7.00
CA ARG A 121 -20.51 19.45 7.95
C ARG A 121 -21.65 18.57 8.48
N ASP A 122 -22.86 18.83 7.99
CA ASP A 122 -24.08 18.12 8.37
C ASP A 122 -24.06 16.70 7.81
N ALA A 123 -24.10 15.70 8.69
CA ALA A 123 -23.97 14.30 8.33
C ALA A 123 -25.07 13.83 7.36
N ASP A 124 -26.30 14.29 7.55
CA ASP A 124 -27.45 13.85 6.75
C ASP A 124 -27.37 14.45 5.34
N LYS A 125 -26.95 15.71 5.23
CA LYS A 125 -26.72 16.34 3.92
C LYS A 125 -25.59 15.65 3.17
N LEU A 126 -24.50 15.33 3.86
CA LEU A 126 -23.38 14.61 3.25
C LEU A 126 -23.77 13.20 2.80
N GLN A 127 -24.59 12.49 3.58
CA GLN A 127 -25.10 11.17 3.20
C GLN A 127 -26.01 11.26 1.97
N ARG A 128 -26.91 12.24 1.88
CA ARG A 128 -27.74 12.45 0.69
C ARG A 128 -26.92 12.68 -0.57
N ILE A 129 -25.86 13.49 -0.50
CA ILE A 129 -24.94 13.69 -1.63
C ILE A 129 -24.29 12.36 -2.03
N CYS A 130 -23.91 11.53 -1.07
CA CYS A 130 -23.34 10.21 -1.34
C CYS A 130 -24.35 9.31 -2.06
N ASP A 131 -25.59 9.26 -1.59
CA ASP A 131 -26.65 8.42 -2.15
C ASP A 131 -27.06 8.90 -3.55
N GLU A 132 -27.26 10.21 -3.74
CA GLU A 132 -27.67 10.84 -5.00
C GLU A 132 -26.64 10.63 -6.13
N HIS A 133 -25.36 10.64 -5.78
CA HIS A 133 -24.26 10.52 -6.74
C HIS A 133 -23.58 9.15 -6.75
N ASN A 134 -24.10 8.18 -5.98
CA ASN A 134 -23.50 6.85 -5.80
C ASN A 134 -22.00 6.91 -5.41
N ILE A 135 -21.69 7.77 -4.43
CA ILE A 135 -20.33 8.00 -3.94
C ILE A 135 -20.16 7.28 -2.61
N MET A 136 -19.14 6.44 -2.51
CA MET A 136 -18.77 5.81 -1.25
C MET A 136 -18.31 6.85 -0.21
N LEU A 137 -18.85 6.79 1.00
CA LEU A 137 -18.38 7.59 2.14
C LEU A 137 -17.33 6.81 2.93
N ILE A 138 -16.14 7.40 3.08
CA ILE A 138 -15.04 6.87 3.88
C ILE A 138 -14.78 7.83 5.03
N GLN A 139 -14.63 7.32 6.26
CA GLN A 139 -14.25 8.14 7.40
C GLN A 139 -12.75 8.07 7.66
N ASN A 140 -12.20 9.14 8.21
CA ASN A 140 -10.78 9.22 8.54
C ASN A 140 -10.31 8.09 9.48
N ARG A 141 -11.16 7.66 10.41
CA ARG A 141 -10.89 6.52 11.29
C ARG A 141 -10.73 5.19 10.55
N ASP A 142 -11.41 5.04 9.41
CA ASP A 142 -11.35 3.81 8.62
C ASP A 142 -9.96 3.74 7.97
N ILE A 143 -9.45 4.87 7.48
CA ILE A 143 -8.08 5.00 6.94
C ILE A 143 -7.02 4.79 8.03
N ASP A 144 -7.22 5.37 9.23
CA ASP A 144 -6.26 5.23 10.34
C ASP A 144 -6.14 3.78 10.83
N SER A 145 -7.27 3.06 10.86
CA SER A 145 -7.34 1.71 11.42
C SER A 145 -7.13 0.61 10.39
N TYR A 146 -7.26 0.89 9.09
CA TYR A 146 -7.31 -0.12 8.02
C TYR A 146 -6.17 -1.14 8.08
N MET A 147 -4.91 -0.69 8.04
CA MET A 147 -3.75 -1.60 8.02
C MET A 147 -3.68 -2.47 9.28
N THR A 148 -3.97 -1.87 10.44
CA THR A 148 -3.99 -2.58 11.73
C THR A 148 -5.13 -3.61 11.78
N ALA A 149 -6.33 -3.22 11.36
CA ALA A 149 -7.51 -4.08 11.35
C ALA A 149 -7.37 -5.24 10.36
N ALA A 150 -6.84 -4.98 9.16
CA ALA A 150 -6.52 -5.99 8.17
C ALA A 150 -5.52 -7.00 8.75
N ALA A 151 -4.41 -6.53 9.34
CA ALA A 151 -3.43 -7.42 9.96
C ALA A 151 -4.03 -8.26 11.11
N GLN A 152 -4.76 -7.64 12.04
CA GLN A 152 -5.33 -8.33 13.20
C GLN A 152 -6.41 -9.36 12.84
N SER A 153 -7.14 -9.13 11.75
CA SER A 153 -8.17 -10.03 11.23
C SER A 153 -7.63 -11.14 10.31
N LEU A 154 -6.32 -11.21 10.08
CA LEU A 154 -5.73 -12.32 9.33
C LEU A 154 -6.08 -13.67 9.96
N ARG A 155 -6.51 -14.60 9.09
CA ARG A 155 -6.79 -16.00 9.39
C ARG A 155 -6.16 -16.87 8.31
N VAL A 156 -5.90 -18.13 8.64
CA VAL A 156 -5.51 -19.14 7.66
C VAL A 156 -6.72 -19.42 6.76
N ALA A 157 -6.59 -19.10 5.48
CA ALA A 157 -7.59 -19.34 4.47
C ALA A 157 -7.45 -20.75 3.86
N ALA A 158 -6.21 -21.21 3.68
CA ALA A 158 -5.91 -22.53 3.14
C ALA A 158 -4.53 -23.01 3.61
N ARG A 159 -4.36 -24.34 3.66
CA ARG A 159 -3.06 -25.02 3.84
C ARG A 159 -2.93 -26.16 2.86
N ALA A 160 -1.73 -26.38 2.35
CA ALA A 160 -1.42 -27.54 1.51
C ALA A 160 0.06 -27.91 1.62
N LYS A 161 0.37 -29.19 1.47
CA LYS A 161 1.73 -29.64 1.17
C LYS A 161 2.10 -29.16 -0.22
N VAL A 162 3.20 -28.42 -0.33
CA VAL A 162 3.71 -27.89 -1.59
C VAL A 162 5.20 -28.24 -1.65
N PRO A 163 5.56 -29.41 -2.19
CA PRO A 163 6.95 -29.81 -2.32
C PRO A 163 7.74 -28.78 -3.14
N LEU A 164 8.74 -28.16 -2.52
CA LEU A 164 9.63 -27.21 -3.17
C LEU A 164 10.92 -27.91 -3.58
N ARG A 165 11.57 -27.39 -4.61
CA ARG A 165 12.85 -27.93 -5.11
C ARG A 165 13.91 -28.06 -3.99
N VAL A 166 14.01 -27.05 -3.13
CA VAL A 166 14.98 -26.98 -2.03
C VAL A 166 14.40 -27.43 -0.68
N ALA A 167 13.09 -27.59 -0.58
CA ALA A 167 12.39 -28.02 0.64
C ALA A 167 11.23 -28.96 0.26
N PRO A 168 11.50 -30.26 0.02
CA PRO A 168 10.50 -31.21 -0.47
C PRO A 168 9.32 -31.44 0.48
N ASP A 169 9.53 -31.24 1.78
CA ASP A 169 8.52 -31.45 2.82
C ASP A 169 7.76 -30.17 3.20
N ALA A 170 7.89 -29.10 2.41
CA ALA A 170 7.29 -27.81 2.73
C ALA A 170 5.75 -27.85 2.74
N GLU A 171 5.16 -27.17 3.72
CA GLU A 171 3.75 -26.81 3.76
C GLU A 171 3.61 -25.31 3.49
N VAL A 172 2.61 -24.92 2.71
CA VAL A 172 2.25 -23.52 2.50
C VAL A 172 0.91 -23.22 3.16
N ALA A 173 0.90 -22.22 4.02
CA ALA A 173 -0.30 -21.68 4.66
C ALA A 173 -0.59 -20.29 4.10
N VAL A 174 -1.77 -20.11 3.49
CA VAL A 174 -2.22 -18.81 2.96
C VAL A 174 -3.07 -18.11 4.01
N PHE A 175 -2.82 -16.82 4.20
CA PHE A 175 -3.47 -15.95 5.16
C PHE A 175 -4.24 -14.84 4.45
N ARG A 176 -5.49 -14.64 4.86
CA ARG A 176 -6.35 -13.59 4.33
C ARG A 176 -7.10 -12.91 5.45
N ALA A 177 -7.28 -11.60 5.33
CA ALA A 177 -8.08 -10.82 6.27
C ALA A 177 -9.58 -11.02 5.99
N GLU A 178 -10.40 -10.96 7.03
CA GLU A 178 -11.86 -11.17 6.94
C GLU A 178 -12.55 -10.16 5.99
N LEU A 179 -12.00 -8.96 5.90
CA LEU A 179 -12.52 -7.86 5.07
C LEU A 179 -11.98 -7.90 3.62
N GLY A 180 -11.26 -8.96 3.24
CA GLY A 180 -10.51 -9.02 1.98
C GLY A 180 -9.19 -8.24 2.05
N GLY A 181 -8.64 -7.87 0.89
CA GLY A 181 -7.33 -7.25 0.76
C GLY A 181 -6.24 -8.24 0.39
N ASP A 182 -5.00 -7.93 0.77
CA ASP A 182 -3.82 -8.69 0.40
C ASP A 182 -3.81 -10.09 1.01
N GLU A 183 -3.37 -11.05 0.20
CA GLU A 183 -3.13 -12.43 0.64
C GLU A 183 -1.64 -12.59 0.94
N HIS A 184 -1.34 -13.09 2.13
CA HIS A 184 0.03 -13.40 2.54
C HIS A 184 0.19 -14.91 2.66
N PHE A 185 1.40 -15.42 2.70
CA PHE A 185 1.60 -16.83 2.98
C PHE A 185 2.81 -17.10 3.85
N ALA A 186 2.80 -18.25 4.51
CA ALA A 186 3.97 -18.81 5.16
C ALA A 186 4.37 -20.11 4.48
N VAL A 187 5.66 -20.28 4.24
CA VAL A 187 6.26 -21.59 3.91
C VAL A 187 6.83 -22.15 5.20
N ILE A 188 6.31 -23.31 5.61
CA ILE A 188 6.72 -24.02 6.81
C ILE A 188 7.57 -25.21 6.36
N VAL A 189 8.78 -25.31 6.88
CA VAL A 189 9.76 -26.35 6.53
C VAL A 189 10.08 -27.16 7.77
N GLY A 190 9.80 -28.46 7.71
CA GLY A 190 10.05 -29.39 8.80
C GLY A 190 9.18 -29.16 10.04
N ASP A 191 9.73 -29.48 11.22
CA ASP A 191 9.03 -29.37 12.51
C ASP A 191 9.40 -28.05 13.20
N ILE A 192 8.44 -27.12 13.30
CA ILE A 192 8.64 -25.82 13.96
C ILE A 192 8.27 -25.87 15.46
N HIS A 193 7.94 -27.05 15.99
CA HIS A 193 7.63 -27.31 17.39
C HIS A 193 8.73 -28.09 18.13
N GLY A 194 9.88 -28.26 17.50
CA GLY A 194 11.05 -28.87 18.11
C GLY A 194 11.58 -28.13 19.35
N SER A 195 12.63 -28.68 19.95
CA SER A 195 13.26 -28.12 21.16
C SER A 195 13.96 -26.78 20.94
N GLU A 196 14.38 -26.50 19.70
CA GLU A 196 15.05 -25.26 19.31
C GLU A 196 14.10 -24.34 18.54
N PRO A 197 14.22 -23.00 18.68
CA PRO A 197 13.46 -22.07 17.88
C PRO A 197 13.72 -22.25 16.38
N PRO A 198 12.68 -22.23 15.52
CA PRO A 198 12.85 -22.37 14.07
C PRO A 198 13.55 -21.15 13.47
N LEU A 199 14.20 -21.35 12.33
CA LEU A 199 14.68 -20.24 11.51
C LEU A 199 13.50 -19.45 10.96
N VAL A 200 13.54 -18.11 11.06
CA VAL A 200 12.48 -17.24 10.55
C VAL A 200 13.02 -16.25 9.53
N ARG A 201 12.36 -16.18 8.37
CA ARG A 201 12.63 -15.17 7.32
C ARG A 201 11.37 -14.38 7.05
N LEU A 202 11.44 -13.06 7.16
CA LEU A 202 10.42 -12.17 6.60
C LEU A 202 10.84 -11.78 5.18
N HIS A 203 9.99 -12.04 4.20
CA HIS A 203 10.23 -11.77 2.80
C HIS A 203 9.13 -10.87 2.26
N SER A 204 9.46 -9.65 1.87
CA SER A 204 8.53 -8.79 1.13
C SER A 204 8.51 -9.25 -0.34
N GLN A 205 7.32 -9.39 -0.90
CA GLN A 205 7.11 -9.79 -2.28
C GLN A 205 7.96 -8.97 -3.26
N CYS A 206 8.61 -9.66 -4.19
CA CYS A 206 9.33 -9.06 -5.29
C CYS A 206 9.11 -9.89 -6.56
N VAL A 207 8.02 -9.67 -7.29
CA VAL A 207 7.68 -10.36 -8.55
C VAL A 207 8.84 -10.35 -9.53
N THR A 208 9.54 -9.21 -9.68
CA THR A 208 10.69 -9.12 -10.59
C THR A 208 11.84 -10.03 -10.19
N GLY A 209 12.13 -10.18 -8.89
CA GLY A 209 13.22 -11.02 -8.41
C GLY A 209 12.77 -12.48 -8.26
N ASP A 210 11.74 -12.70 -7.47
CA ASP A 210 11.22 -14.00 -7.05
C ASP A 210 10.65 -14.82 -8.22
N VAL A 211 10.01 -14.16 -9.20
CA VAL A 211 9.30 -14.84 -10.31
C VAL A 211 10.02 -14.66 -11.64
N LEU A 212 10.49 -13.45 -11.95
CA LEU A 212 11.08 -13.14 -13.26
C LEU A 212 12.62 -13.30 -13.31
N GLY A 213 13.28 -13.52 -12.17
CA GLY A 213 14.74 -13.69 -12.12
C GLY A 213 15.52 -12.42 -12.49
N SER A 214 15.00 -11.25 -12.12
CA SER A 214 15.63 -9.96 -12.42
C SER A 214 17.02 -9.84 -11.79
N LEU A 215 17.99 -9.36 -12.56
CA LEU A 215 19.34 -9.02 -12.08
C LEU A 215 19.42 -7.63 -11.44
N LYS A 216 18.32 -6.86 -11.38
CA LYS A 216 18.28 -5.56 -10.69
C LYS A 216 18.20 -5.70 -9.17
N CYS A 217 17.90 -6.89 -8.65
CA CYS A 217 17.84 -7.20 -7.23
C CYS A 217 18.19 -8.66 -6.97
N ASP A 218 18.60 -8.97 -5.75
CA ASP A 218 18.94 -10.33 -5.29
C ASP A 218 17.79 -11.01 -4.54
N CYS A 219 16.55 -10.48 -4.62
CA CYS A 219 15.42 -11.00 -3.84
C CYS A 219 15.12 -12.49 -4.09
N GLY A 220 15.23 -12.95 -5.33
CA GLY A 220 15.02 -14.36 -5.67
C GLY A 220 16.07 -15.28 -5.04
N GLU A 221 17.35 -14.91 -5.11
CA GLU A 221 18.45 -15.65 -4.47
C GLU A 221 18.31 -15.65 -2.94
N GLN A 222 17.89 -14.53 -2.35
CA GLN A 222 17.63 -14.45 -0.91
C GLN A 222 16.43 -15.32 -0.47
N LEU A 223 15.39 -15.42 -1.30
CA LEU A 223 14.22 -16.27 -1.03
C LEU A 223 14.63 -17.75 -1.04
N GLU A 224 15.32 -18.18 -2.10
CA GLU A 224 15.77 -19.56 -2.26
C GLU A 224 16.78 -19.95 -1.19
N GLY A 225 17.81 -19.14 -0.95
CA GLY A 225 18.82 -19.40 0.07
C GLY A 225 18.23 -19.47 1.49
N ALA A 226 17.19 -18.68 1.78
CA ALA A 226 16.48 -18.80 3.06
C ALA A 226 15.77 -20.15 3.21
N LEU A 227 15.14 -20.65 2.15
CA LEU A 227 14.47 -21.97 2.16
C LEU A 227 15.48 -23.11 2.25
N GLU A 228 16.63 -23.01 1.58
CA GLU A 228 17.74 -23.97 1.69
C GLU A 228 18.25 -24.07 3.14
N MET A 229 18.55 -22.93 3.78
CA MET A 229 18.98 -22.91 5.18
C MET A 229 17.93 -23.52 6.12
N MET A 230 16.64 -23.27 5.86
CA MET A 230 15.55 -23.88 6.64
C MET A 230 15.47 -25.40 6.44
N ALA A 231 15.68 -25.88 5.22
CA ALA A 231 15.69 -27.30 4.90
C ALA A 231 16.88 -28.03 5.54
N GLU A 232 18.06 -27.42 5.52
CA GLU A 232 19.26 -27.93 6.20
C GLU A 232 19.08 -28.00 7.73
N ALA A 233 18.44 -27.00 8.32
CA ALA A 233 18.13 -26.98 9.75
C ALA A 233 16.98 -27.93 10.12
N GLY A 234 16.14 -28.33 9.16
CA GLY A 234 14.95 -29.15 9.38
C GLY A 234 13.82 -28.44 10.14
N SER A 235 13.92 -27.11 10.32
CA SER A 235 12.95 -26.32 11.07
C SER A 235 12.99 -24.85 10.64
N GLY A 236 11.92 -24.38 10.00
CA GLY A 236 11.85 -22.99 9.55
C GLY A 236 10.48 -22.49 9.12
N VAL A 237 10.32 -21.16 9.21
CA VAL A 237 9.13 -20.43 8.72
C VAL A 237 9.58 -19.24 7.87
N LEU A 238 9.26 -19.28 6.58
CA LEU A 238 9.37 -18.12 5.70
C LEU A 238 8.02 -17.43 5.61
N VAL A 239 7.93 -16.18 6.05
CA VAL A 239 6.74 -15.35 5.92
C VAL A 239 6.87 -14.49 4.68
N TYR A 240 6.01 -14.74 3.70
CA TYR A 240 5.93 -13.99 2.46
C TYR A 240 4.80 -12.96 2.53
N LEU A 241 5.17 -11.68 2.57
CA LEU A 241 4.26 -10.55 2.66
C LEU A 241 4.02 -9.99 1.26
N ALA A 242 2.75 -9.90 0.85
CA ALA A 242 2.35 -9.25 -0.41
C ALA A 242 2.52 -7.72 -0.32
N GLN A 243 3.77 -7.27 -0.41
CA GLN A 243 4.20 -5.88 -0.23
C GLN A 243 5.18 -5.48 -1.34
N GLU A 244 4.75 -5.67 -2.59
CA GLU A 244 5.54 -5.36 -3.77
C GLU A 244 6.03 -3.92 -3.80
N GLY A 245 7.30 -3.72 -4.19
CA GLY A 245 7.88 -2.40 -4.35
C GLY A 245 8.00 -1.59 -3.05
N ARG A 246 8.19 -2.25 -1.89
CA ARG A 246 8.08 -1.60 -0.57
C ARG A 246 6.68 -1.07 -0.31
N ASP A 247 5.69 -1.87 -0.72
CA ASP A 247 4.26 -1.61 -0.55
C ASP A 247 3.68 -0.48 -1.41
N ILE A 248 4.38 -0.02 -2.45
CA ILE A 248 3.83 0.91 -3.47
C ILE A 248 3.15 0.17 -4.64
N GLY A 249 3.29 -1.15 -4.72
CA GLY A 249 2.73 -2.00 -5.76
C GLY A 249 3.60 -2.12 -7.02
N LEU A 250 3.34 -3.16 -7.82
CA LEU A 250 4.14 -3.50 -9.00
C LEU A 250 4.17 -2.37 -10.05
N LEU A 251 3.01 -1.76 -10.32
CA LEU A 251 2.91 -0.69 -11.31
C LEU A 251 3.82 0.49 -10.96
N ASN A 252 3.77 0.96 -9.71
CA ASN A 252 4.57 2.10 -9.28
C ASN A 252 6.06 1.74 -9.16
N LYS A 253 6.40 0.48 -8.83
CA LYS A 253 7.77 -0.01 -8.94
C LYS A 253 8.30 0.09 -10.38
N MET A 254 7.48 -0.26 -11.38
CA MET A 254 7.90 -0.13 -12.79
C MET A 254 8.05 1.32 -13.20
N ARG A 255 7.17 2.22 -12.73
CA ARG A 255 7.34 3.67 -12.93
C ARG A 255 8.64 4.18 -12.31
N ALA A 256 8.97 3.74 -11.09
CA ALA A 256 10.21 4.12 -10.41
C ALA A 256 11.44 3.61 -11.17
N TYR A 257 11.40 2.38 -11.70
CA TYR A 257 12.47 1.84 -12.54
C TYR A 257 12.66 2.63 -13.84
N ALA A 258 11.58 3.03 -14.50
CA ALA A 258 11.67 3.86 -15.70
C ALA A 258 12.34 5.22 -15.39
N LEU A 259 12.05 5.80 -14.22
CA LEU A 259 12.72 7.03 -13.75
C LEU A 259 14.20 6.79 -13.43
N GLN A 260 14.55 5.65 -12.83
CA GLN A 260 15.95 5.30 -12.55
C GLN A 260 16.75 5.09 -13.83
N ASP A 261 16.16 4.44 -14.84
CA ASP A 261 16.78 4.25 -16.15
C ASP A 261 17.00 5.59 -16.87
N SER A 262 16.27 6.65 -16.49
CA SER A 262 16.49 8.03 -16.93
C SER A 262 17.53 8.81 -16.12
N GLY A 263 18.13 8.19 -15.10
CA GLY A 263 19.26 8.73 -14.33
C GLY A 263 18.93 9.15 -12.89
N LEU A 264 17.70 8.97 -12.41
CA LEU A 264 17.37 9.23 -11.00
C LEU A 264 17.90 8.12 -10.10
N ASP A 265 18.27 8.46 -8.86
CA ASP A 265 18.55 7.43 -7.86
C ASP A 265 17.24 6.80 -7.33
N THR A 266 17.37 5.80 -6.44
CA THR A 266 16.20 5.09 -5.90
C THR A 266 15.31 5.98 -5.02
N ILE A 267 15.89 6.93 -4.28
CA ILE A 267 15.14 7.82 -3.39
C ILE A 267 14.40 8.85 -4.24
N ASP A 268 15.12 9.50 -5.15
CA ASP A 268 14.59 10.51 -6.06
C ASP A 268 13.47 9.95 -6.93
N ALA A 269 13.59 8.71 -7.41
CA ALA A 269 12.55 8.06 -8.20
C ALA A 269 11.25 7.82 -7.40
N ASN A 270 11.34 7.46 -6.11
CA ASN A 270 10.15 7.29 -5.27
C ASN A 270 9.52 8.65 -4.91
N HIS A 271 10.35 9.64 -4.58
CA HIS A 271 9.91 11.00 -4.30
C HIS A 271 9.24 11.63 -5.54
N ALA A 272 9.79 11.38 -6.72
CA ALA A 272 9.18 11.76 -7.99
C ALA A 272 7.77 11.16 -8.16
N LEU A 273 7.49 9.96 -7.66
CA LEU A 273 6.13 9.40 -7.67
C LEU A 273 5.27 9.88 -6.48
N GLY A 274 5.86 10.61 -5.53
CA GLY A 274 5.21 11.13 -4.34
C GLY A 274 5.16 10.17 -3.15
N PHE A 275 5.80 9.01 -3.24
CA PHE A 275 5.92 8.04 -2.15
C PHE A 275 7.10 8.38 -1.23
N GLU A 276 7.02 7.88 0.01
CA GLU A 276 8.19 7.84 0.90
C GLU A 276 9.14 6.70 0.49
N MET A 277 10.31 6.64 1.12
CA MET A 277 11.30 5.57 0.85
C MET A 277 10.80 4.16 1.19
N ASP A 278 9.86 4.02 2.14
CA ASP A 278 9.35 2.74 2.59
C ASP A 278 7.93 2.85 3.16
N GLU A 279 6.98 2.14 2.56
CA GLU A 279 5.56 2.14 2.97
C GLU A 279 5.15 0.81 3.63
N ARG A 280 6.11 -0.08 3.92
CA ARG A 280 5.82 -1.44 4.40
C ARG A 280 5.26 -1.45 5.82
N TYR A 281 4.39 -2.43 6.06
CA TYR A 281 3.74 -2.64 7.36
C TYR A 281 3.90 -4.09 7.84
N PHE A 282 4.62 -4.31 8.94
CA PHE A 282 5.02 -5.67 9.35
C PHE A 282 4.11 -6.34 10.39
N LEU A 283 3.04 -5.68 10.84
CA LEU A 283 2.09 -6.30 11.78
C LEU A 283 1.48 -7.62 11.26
N PRO A 284 1.17 -7.78 9.94
CA PRO A 284 0.79 -9.06 9.37
C PRO A 284 1.76 -10.20 9.70
N ALA A 285 3.08 -9.96 9.65
CA ALA A 285 4.07 -10.99 9.95
C ALA A 285 3.96 -11.50 11.38
N CYS A 286 3.75 -10.61 12.35
CA CYS A 286 3.55 -11.00 13.75
C CYS A 286 2.32 -11.92 13.90
N ARG A 287 1.24 -11.62 13.17
CA ARG A 287 0.00 -12.41 13.18
C ARG A 287 0.19 -13.77 12.50
N ILE A 288 0.86 -13.80 11.35
CA ILE A 288 1.20 -15.02 10.62
C ILE A 288 2.05 -15.95 11.48
N LEU A 289 3.13 -15.44 12.09
CA LEU A 289 4.00 -16.24 12.96
C LEU A 289 3.23 -16.82 14.15
N GLY A 290 2.40 -16.00 14.81
CA GLY A 290 1.58 -16.46 15.93
C GLY A 290 0.55 -17.53 15.54
N GLU A 291 -0.05 -17.44 14.36
CA GLU A 291 -0.99 -18.46 13.86
C GLU A 291 -0.29 -19.72 13.34
N ALA A 292 0.83 -19.56 12.62
CA ALA A 292 1.65 -20.68 12.14
C ALA A 292 2.11 -21.54 13.32
N TRP A 293 2.59 -20.91 14.39
CA TRP A 293 2.96 -21.57 15.64
C TRP A 293 1.80 -22.26 16.33
N ARG A 294 0.56 -21.77 16.26
CA ARG A 294 -0.55 -22.42 16.99
C ARG A 294 -1.09 -23.69 16.31
N GLN A 295 -0.94 -23.81 15.00
CA GLN A 295 -1.72 -24.76 14.21
C GLN A 295 -0.97 -26.03 13.79
N GLN A 296 0.37 -26.03 13.65
CA GLN A 296 1.07 -27.29 13.38
C GLN A 296 0.94 -28.26 14.57
N GLY A 297 1.00 -27.75 15.81
CA GLY A 297 0.71 -28.53 17.02
C GLY A 297 -0.73 -29.07 17.12
N ALA A 298 -1.69 -28.55 16.34
CA ALA A 298 -3.05 -29.07 16.28
C ALA A 298 -3.23 -30.13 15.17
N ALA A 299 -2.53 -29.98 14.04
CA ALA A 299 -2.57 -30.93 12.93
C ALA A 299 -1.97 -32.30 13.31
N ASP A 300 -0.88 -32.32 14.08
CA ASP A 300 -0.24 -33.55 14.55
C ASP A 300 -1.12 -34.34 15.54
N HIS A 301 -1.99 -33.66 16.30
CA HIS A 301 -2.97 -34.31 17.17
C HIS A 301 -4.16 -34.93 16.41
N GLN A 302 -4.50 -34.42 15.22
CA GLN A 302 -5.53 -35.03 14.38
C GLN A 302 -5.00 -36.21 13.55
N GLN A 303 -3.76 -36.16 13.07
CA GLN A 303 -3.14 -37.25 12.33
C GLN A 303 -2.87 -38.48 13.23
N SER A 304 -2.35 -38.27 14.45
CA SER A 304 -2.05 -39.36 15.41
C SER A 304 -3.29 -40.07 15.99
N GLY A 305 -4.47 -39.44 15.89
CA GLY A 305 -5.75 -40.06 16.27
C GLY A 305 -6.33 -40.98 15.19
N GLN A 306 -5.98 -40.77 13.91
CA GLN A 306 -6.44 -41.61 12.81
C GLN A 306 -5.57 -42.86 12.63
N ASP A 307 -4.26 -42.76 12.86
CA ASP A 307 -3.34 -43.92 12.76
C ASP A 307 -3.43 -44.90 13.94
N ARG A 308 -4.08 -44.51 15.05
CA ARG A 308 -4.39 -45.43 16.18
C ARG A 308 -5.75 -46.12 16.04
N ALA A 309 -6.52 -45.78 15.02
CA ALA A 309 -7.85 -46.33 14.75
C ALA A 309 -7.89 -47.29 13.53
N ALA A 310 -6.73 -47.58 12.92
CA ALA A 310 -6.52 -48.59 11.88
C ALA A 310 -5.71 -49.77 12.45
#